data_AF-A0A532EPB0-F1
#
_entry.id   AF-A0A532EPB0-F1
#
_cell.length_a   1.000
_cell.length_b   1.000
_cell.length_c   1.000
_cell.angle_alpha   90.00
_cell.angle_beta   90.00
_cell.angle_gamma   90.00
#
_symmetry.space_group_name_H-M   'P 1'
#
loop_
_entity.id
_entity.type
_entity.pdbx_description
1 polymer ?
#
loop_
_entity_poly.entity_id
_entity_poly.type
_entity_poly.pdbx_seq_one_letter_code
_entity_poly.pdbx_strand_id
1 'polypeptide(L)'
;MDVIATLQNKQLLRVDEAAKILNVSRWTVYRWVEAGRLGGTRLGAGSLRIFSQTVAALIDLHCVGAIKTENVAVPTKQSPFKSRTV
;
A
#
# COMPACT_ATOMS: atom_id res chain seq x y z
N MET A 1 0.02 -12.66 14.97
CA MET A 1 -0.31 -12.44 13.54
C MET A 1 0.68 -11.42 13.03
N ASP A 2 1.59 -11.85 12.17
CA ASP A 2 2.70 -10.99 11.72
C ASP A 2 2.22 -10.03 10.63
N VAL A 3 2.07 -8.75 11.01
CA VAL A 3 1.59 -7.67 10.12
C VAL A 3 2.52 -7.44 8.94
N ILE A 4 3.83 -7.57 9.15
CA ILE A 4 4.84 -7.44 8.09
C ILE A 4 4.72 -8.57 7.07
N ALA A 5 4.59 -9.82 7.52
CA ALA A 5 4.37 -10.96 6.64
C ALA A 5 3.05 -10.81 5.85
N THR A 6 2.02 -10.21 6.47
CA THR A 6 0.73 -9.96 5.79
C THR A 6 0.88 -8.99 4.62
N LEU A 7 1.66 -7.92 4.79
CA LEU A 7 1.94 -6.93 3.74
C LEU A 7 2.72 -7.54 2.58
N GLN A 8 3.67 -8.44 2.86
CA GLN A 8 4.52 -9.09 1.85
C GLN A 8 3.79 -10.18 1.07
N ASN A 9 2.92 -10.95 1.72
CA ASN A 9 2.29 -12.13 1.11
C ASN A 9 0.94 -11.86 0.44
N LYS A 10 0.24 -10.77 0.78
CA LYS A 10 -1.08 -10.44 0.21
C LYS A 10 -1.00 -9.26 -0.74
N GLN A 11 -1.65 -9.37 -1.90
CA GLN A 11 -1.79 -8.26 -2.85
C GLN A 11 -2.96 -7.34 -2.50
N LEU A 12 -4.03 -7.90 -1.93
CA LEU A 12 -5.25 -7.19 -1.55
C LEU A 12 -5.54 -7.38 -0.07
N LEU A 13 -5.39 -6.30 0.69
CA LEU A 13 -5.64 -6.25 2.12
C LEU A 13 -7.10 -5.87 2.38
N ARG A 14 -7.69 -6.45 3.42
CA ARG A 14 -8.93 -5.90 4.00
C ARG A 14 -8.62 -4.56 4.66
N VAL A 15 -9.64 -3.72 4.82
CA VAL A 15 -9.50 -2.43 5.51
C VAL A 15 -8.91 -2.59 6.91
N ASP A 16 -9.34 -3.60 7.67
CA ASP A 16 -8.80 -3.90 9.00
C ASP A 16 -7.31 -4.27 8.99
N GLU A 17 -6.85 -4.96 7.94
CA GLU A 17 -5.45 -5.35 7.81
C GLU A 17 -4.59 -4.14 7.50
N ALA A 18 -5.01 -3.30 6.55
CA ALA A 18 -4.33 -2.05 6.24
C ALA A 18 -4.30 -1.10 7.45
N ALA A 19 -5.41 -1.00 8.20
CA ALA A 19 -5.49 -0.21 9.42
C ALA A 19 -4.49 -0.68 10.49
N LYS A 20 -4.37 -2.00 10.67
CA LYS A 20 -3.39 -2.59 11.62
C LYS A 20 -1.94 -2.37 11.18
N ILE A 21 -1.64 -2.52 9.89
CA ILE A 21 -0.29 -2.33 9.34
C ILE A 21 0.15 -0.87 9.50
N LEU A 22 -0.74 0.08 9.19
CA LEU A 22 -0.47 1.51 9.28
C LEU A 22 -0.65 2.08 10.70
N ASN A 23 -1.11 1.26 11.64
CA ASN A 23 -1.47 1.65 13.00
C ASN A 23 -2.42 2.86 13.07
N VAL A 24 -3.49 2.82 12.27
CA VAL A 24 -4.53 3.87 12.19
C VAL A 24 -5.92 3.28 12.35
N SER A 25 -6.92 4.15 12.52
CA SER A 25 -8.32 3.72 12.54
C SER A 25 -8.80 3.27 11.15
N ARG A 26 -9.81 2.40 11.09
CA ARG A 26 -10.50 2.06 9.82
C ARG A 26 -11.03 3.28 9.09
N TRP A 27 -11.55 4.26 9.83
CA TRP A 27 -12.06 5.51 9.28
C TRP A 27 -10.97 6.27 8.52
N THR A 28 -9.76 6.34 9.08
CA THR A 28 -8.60 6.96 8.44
C THR A 28 -8.29 6.28 7.10
N VAL A 29 -8.35 4.96 7.05
CA VAL A 29 -8.13 4.19 5.80
C VAL A 29 -9.18 4.56 4.75
N TYR A 30 -10.47 4.57 5.10
CA TYR A 30 -11.53 4.99 4.18
C TYR A 30 -11.30 6.40 3.64
N ARG A 31 -11.01 7.35 4.54
CA ARG A 31 -10.73 8.74 4.19
C ARG A 31 -9.50 8.90 3.29
N TRP A 32 -8.45 8.11 3.49
CA TRP A 32 -7.27 8.15 2.64
C TRP A 32 -7.53 7.56 1.27
N VAL A 33 -8.40 6.55 1.16
CA VAL A 33 -8.85 6.03 -0.14
C VAL A 33 -9.70 7.05 -0.87
N GLU A 34 -10.66 7.69 -0.18
CA GLU A 34 -11.47 8.78 -0.76
C GLU A 34 -10.61 9.97 -1.20
N ALA A 35 -9.57 10.30 -0.43
CA ALA A 35 -8.62 11.37 -0.77
C ALA A 35 -7.57 10.97 -1.81
N GLY A 36 -7.58 9.72 -2.31
CA GLY A 36 -6.60 9.23 -3.29
C GLY A 36 -5.18 9.03 -2.74
N ARG A 37 -4.99 9.11 -1.42
CA ARG A 37 -3.69 8.86 -0.76
C ARG A 37 -3.38 7.37 -0.64
N LEU A 38 -4.40 6.52 -0.68
CA LEU A 38 -4.28 5.08 -0.59
C LEU A 38 -5.06 4.41 -1.71
N GLY A 39 -4.45 3.45 -2.40
CA GLY A 39 -5.11 2.75 -3.49
C GLY A 39 -6.00 1.62 -2.97
N GLY A 40 -7.22 1.53 -3.50
CA GLY A 40 -8.10 0.42 -3.23
C GLY A 40 -9.07 0.14 -4.36
N THR A 41 -9.63 -1.06 -4.35
CA THR A 41 -10.67 -1.51 -5.29
C THR A 41 -11.84 -2.10 -4.52
N ARG A 42 -13.05 -1.95 -5.06
CA ARG A 42 -14.26 -2.57 -4.53
C ARG A 42 -14.50 -3.88 -5.27
N LEU A 43 -14.46 -5.00 -4.56
CA LEU A 43 -14.74 -6.31 -5.15
C LEU A 43 -16.24 -6.58 -5.09
N GLY A 44 -16.93 -6.41 -6.22
CA GLY A 44 -18.37 -6.70 -6.35
C GLY A 44 -19.24 -5.94 -5.34
N ALA A 45 -20.06 -6.67 -4.57
CA ALA A 45 -21.09 -6.15 -3.66
C ALA A 45 -20.58 -5.41 -2.39
N GLY A 46 -19.42 -4.74 -2.45
CA GLY A 46 -19.13 -3.63 -1.55
C GLY A 46 -17.98 -3.79 -0.57
N SER A 47 -17.18 -4.87 -0.64
CA SER A 47 -16.01 -4.97 0.24
C SER A 47 -14.81 -4.24 -0.36
N LEU A 48 -14.37 -3.16 0.31
CA LEU A 48 -13.18 -2.40 -0.05
C LEU A 48 -11.92 -3.23 0.24
N ARG A 49 -11.05 -3.32 -0.77
CA ARG A 49 -9.73 -3.95 -0.68
C ARG A 49 -8.66 -2.92 -0.97
N ILE A 50 -7.63 -2.91 -0.14
CA ILE A 50 -6.50 -2.00 -0.25
C ILE A 50 -5.34 -2.72 -0.95
N PHE A 51 -4.71 -2.07 -1.93
CA PHE A 51 -3.53 -2.62 -2.57
C PHE A 51 -2.34 -2.56 -1.61
N SER A 52 -1.74 -3.70 -1.30
CA SER A 52 -0.58 -3.76 -0.40
C SER A 52 0.59 -2.91 -0.88
N GLN A 53 0.79 -2.84 -2.19
CA GLN A 53 1.81 -1.99 -2.82
C GLN A 53 1.65 -0.51 -2.46
N THR A 54 0.42 0.01 -2.43
CA THR A 54 0.19 1.41 -2.06
C THR A 54 0.39 1.67 -0.56
N VAL A 55 0.13 0.66 0.28
CA VAL A 55 0.46 0.73 1.71
C VAL A 55 1.97 0.77 1.91
N ALA A 56 2.71 -0.11 1.24
CA ALA A 56 4.17 -0.13 1.29
C ALA A 56 4.77 1.20 0.79
N ALA A 57 4.32 1.69 -0.37
CA ALA A 57 4.76 2.97 -0.90
C ALA A 57 4.47 4.16 0.04
N LEU A 58 3.34 4.13 0.74
CA LEU A 58 3.00 5.17 1.73
C LEU A 58 3.91 5.13 2.95
N ILE A 59 4.29 3.93 3.40
CA ILE A 59 5.29 3.75 4.48
C ILE A 59 6.64 4.26 4.00
N ASP A 60 7.09 3.85 2.82
CA ASP A 60 8.39 4.24 2.26
C ASP A 60 8.49 5.76 2.05
N LEU A 61 7.42 6.41 1.59
CA LEU A 61 7.38 7.86 1.37
C LEU A 61 7.46 8.67 2.66
N HIS A 62 6.88 8.17 3.75
CA HIS A 62 6.76 8.90 5.01
C HIS A 62 7.62 8.33 6.14
N CYS A 63 8.49 7.35 5.85
CA CYS A 63 9.41 6.82 6.84
C CYS A 63 10.41 7.91 7.24
N VAL A 64 10.59 8.11 8.55
CA VAL A 64 11.54 9.06 9.12
C VAL A 64 12.55 8.29 9.96
N GLY A 65 13.84 8.60 9.80
CA GLY A 65 14.91 7.99 10.59
C GLY A 65 15.30 6.57 10.15
N ALA A 66 15.08 6.20 8.88
CA ALA A 66 15.49 4.89 8.37
C ALA A 66 17.01 4.66 8.58
N ILE A 67 17.35 3.66 9.37
CA ILE A 67 18.70 3.07 9.38
C ILE A 67 18.88 2.35 8.05
N LYS A 68 19.56 3.00 7.10
CA LYS A 68 19.95 2.33 5.86
C LYS A 68 21.00 1.29 6.19
N THR A 69 20.60 0.04 6.35
CA THR A 69 21.51 -1.09 6.13
C THR A 69 21.71 -1.20 4.62
N GLU A 70 22.68 -0.44 4.12
CA GLU A 70 23.26 -0.63 2.81
C GLU A 70 23.79 -2.07 2.71
N ASN A 71 23.05 -2.95 2.04
CA ASN A 71 23.54 -4.15 1.34
C ASN A 71 22.37 -5.01 0.85
N VAL A 72 21.57 -4.56 -0.12
CA VAL A 72 21.01 -5.43 -1.17
C VAL A 72 20.70 -4.54 -2.39
N ALA A 73 21.43 -4.76 -3.48
CA ALA A 73 21.10 -4.20 -4.79
C ALA A 73 19.75 -4.78 -5.27
N VAL A 74 18.75 -3.91 -5.45
CA VAL A 74 17.50 -4.28 -6.14
C VAL A 74 17.45 -3.50 -7.46
N PRO A 75 17.44 -4.18 -8.63
CA PRO A 75 17.34 -3.52 -9.91
C PRO A 75 15.92 -2.98 -10.10
N THR A 76 15.80 -1.65 -10.12
CA THR A 76 14.57 -0.94 -10.40
C THR A 76 14.21 -1.10 -11.88
N LYS A 77 13.31 -2.03 -12.22
CA LYS A 77 12.61 -1.96 -13.51
C LYS A 77 11.45 -0.99 -13.39
N GLN A 78 11.73 0.28 -13.66
CA GLN A 78 10.70 1.26 -14.05
C GLN A 78 10.16 0.83 -15.43
N SER A 79 8.87 0.50 -15.52
CA SER A 79 8.17 0.44 -16.79
C SER A 79 7.45 1.77 -17.03
N PRO A 80 7.71 2.48 -18.15
CA PRO A 80 7.02 3.71 -18.45
C PRO A 80 5.63 3.35 -18.99
N PHE A 81 4.58 3.80 -18.30
CA PHE A 81 3.23 3.78 -18.85
C PHE A 81 3.19 4.66 -20.11
N LYS A 82 2.98 4.02 -21.26
CA LYS A 82 2.86 4.66 -22.57
C LYS A 82 1.46 5.28 -22.68
N SER A 83 1.37 6.60 -22.62
CA SER A 83 0.17 7.35 -23.00
C SER A 83 -0.07 7.16 -24.50
N ARG A 84 -1.23 6.60 -24.88
CA ARG A 84 -1.67 6.54 -26.28
C ARG A 84 -2.78 7.56 -26.49
N THR A 85 -2.47 8.59 -27.27
CA THR A 85 -3.39 9.53 -27.90
C THR A 85 -4.23 8.80 -28.97
N VAL A 86 -5.52 9.15 -29.05
CA VAL A 86 -6.33 9.11 -30.28
C VAL A 86 -7.05 10.44 -30.38
#